data_AF-A0A842SE77-F1
#
_entry.id   AF-A0A842SE77-F1
#
_cell.length_a   1.000
_cell.length_b   1.000
_cell.length_c   1.000
_cell.angle_alpha   90.00
_cell.angle_beta   90.00
_cell.angle_gamma   90.00
#
_symmetry.space_group_name_H-M   'P 1'
#
loop_
_entity.id
_entity.type
_entity.pdbx_description
1 polymer ?
#
loop_
_entity_poly.entity_id
_entity_poly.type
_entity_poly.pdbx_seq_one_letter_code
_entity_poly.pdbx_strand_id
1 'polypeptide(L)'
;MTGISLPPKHEFPYFDRQFFTFIKRDMFHMRAPDFDDVKEAIEYRIEDITEMLAPLEYEYAEFTAEEFYRFLKGDIFTPESVTLRDILGNEYLMVHKIVEASELKNRGIELDEKTMKQAPREIVYSCHLMAVEFELDYALLLEDYYWIKHRLPLHEKVLLDPDLPQELKSRAEDIQSHFRKYENY
;
A
#
# COMPACT_ATOMS: atom_id res chain seq x y z
N MET A 1 37.24 16.65 -22.00
CA MET A 1 36.18 17.68 -21.85
C MET A 1 35.09 17.29 -22.83
N THR A 2 33.87 16.92 -22.47
CA THR A 2 33.09 17.03 -21.23
C THR A 2 32.13 15.85 -21.19
N GLY A 3 32.17 15.05 -20.12
CA GLY A 3 31.20 13.99 -19.85
C GLY A 3 29.92 14.60 -19.29
N ILE A 4 28.78 14.13 -19.77
CA ILE A 4 27.44 14.54 -19.31
C ILE A 4 27.22 13.91 -17.93
N SER A 5 27.13 14.74 -16.89
CA SER A 5 26.76 14.34 -15.54
C SER A 5 25.24 14.15 -15.49
N LEU A 6 24.78 12.97 -15.07
CA LEU A 6 23.38 12.76 -14.69
C LEU A 6 23.13 13.39 -13.31
N PRO A 7 21.92 13.91 -13.04
CA PRO A 7 21.59 14.52 -11.76
C PRO A 7 21.41 13.45 -10.66
N PRO A 8 21.61 13.82 -9.37
CA PRO A 8 21.46 12.90 -8.25
C PRO A 8 19.99 12.52 -8.04
N LYS A 9 19.73 11.23 -7.82
CA LYS A 9 18.48 10.73 -7.25
C LYS A 9 18.51 11.06 -5.76
N HIS A 10 17.74 12.07 -5.32
CA HIS A 10 17.22 12.29 -3.95
C HIS A 10 16.95 13.79 -3.75
N GLU A 11 15.89 14.30 -4.36
CA GLU A 11 15.25 15.55 -3.89
C GLU A 11 13.73 15.44 -4.11
N PHE A 12 13.02 14.90 -3.11
CA PHE A 12 11.60 15.23 -2.90
C PHE A 12 11.55 16.25 -1.76
N PRO A 13 11.05 17.48 -1.98
CA PRO A 13 11.07 18.51 -0.97
C PRO A 13 10.01 18.21 0.11
N TYR A 14 10.46 18.16 1.36
CA TYR A 14 9.61 18.22 2.55
C TYR A 14 8.83 19.56 2.53
N PHE A 15 7.52 19.50 2.29
CA PHE A 15 6.68 20.70 2.26
C PHE A 15 6.17 21.09 3.66
N ASP A 16 6.28 22.39 3.93
CA ASP A 16 6.03 23.12 5.19
C ASP A 16 4.57 23.02 5.70
N ARG A 17 4.38 22.95 7.02
CA ARG A 17 3.08 22.77 7.71
C ARG A 17 2.09 23.90 7.46
N GLN A 18 2.53 25.10 7.06
CA GLN A 18 1.61 26.19 6.73
C GLN A 18 0.94 26.02 5.36
N PHE A 19 1.56 25.28 4.43
CA PHE A 19 0.99 24.95 3.11
C PHE A 19 -0.20 23.98 3.22
N PHE A 20 -0.16 23.08 4.21
CA PHE A 20 -1.23 22.12 4.52
C PHE A 20 -2.56 22.77 4.90
N THR A 21 -2.55 23.93 5.56
CA THR A 21 -3.79 24.62 5.98
C THR A 21 -4.52 25.29 4.82
N PHE A 22 -3.80 25.75 3.80
CA PHE A 22 -4.40 26.38 2.61
C PHE A 22 -4.96 25.33 1.65
N ILE A 23 -4.22 24.22 1.44
CA ILE A 23 -4.66 23.11 0.58
C ILE A 23 -5.88 22.35 1.13
N LYS A 24 -6.04 22.28 2.46
CA LYS A 24 -7.23 21.66 3.09
C LYS A 24 -8.56 22.25 2.65
N ARG A 25 -8.60 23.51 2.17
CA ARG A 25 -9.85 24.19 1.80
C ARG A 25 -10.27 23.93 0.35
N ASP A 26 -9.32 23.66 -0.55
CA ASP A 26 -9.57 23.35 -1.98
C ASP A 26 -9.52 21.84 -2.30
N MET A 27 -9.01 21.00 -1.39
CA MET A 27 -9.02 19.53 -1.52
C MET A 27 -10.42 18.88 -1.42
N PHE A 28 -11.45 19.62 -1.04
CA PHE A 28 -12.80 19.08 -0.83
C PHE A 28 -13.52 18.60 -2.10
N HIS A 29 -12.93 18.78 -3.30
CA HIS A 29 -13.54 18.35 -4.57
C HIS A 29 -12.56 17.83 -5.64
N MET A 30 -11.55 17.05 -5.29
CA MET A 30 -10.97 16.14 -6.29
C MET A 30 -11.77 14.84 -6.29
N ARG A 31 -12.76 14.76 -7.19
CA ARG A 31 -13.41 13.49 -7.56
C ARG A 31 -12.29 12.51 -7.95
N ALA A 32 -12.35 11.26 -7.46
CA ALA A 32 -11.42 10.24 -7.95
C ALA A 32 -11.48 10.21 -9.49
N PRO A 33 -10.32 10.10 -10.17
CA PRO A 33 -10.28 10.09 -11.62
C PRO A 33 -11.12 8.92 -12.15
N ASP A 34 -11.69 9.08 -13.34
CA ASP A 34 -12.44 7.99 -13.97
C ASP A 34 -11.49 6.83 -14.30
N PHE A 35 -12.02 5.61 -14.36
CA PHE A 35 -11.23 4.43 -14.66
C PHE A 35 -10.49 4.59 -15.99
N ASP A 36 -11.16 5.11 -17.02
CA ASP A 36 -10.56 5.30 -18.35
C ASP A 36 -9.33 6.23 -18.31
N ASP A 37 -9.28 7.19 -17.38
CA ASP A 37 -8.15 8.11 -17.23
C ASP A 37 -6.92 7.47 -16.57
N VAL A 38 -7.12 6.39 -15.79
CA VAL A 38 -6.06 5.76 -14.99
C VAL A 38 -5.79 4.31 -15.35
N LYS A 39 -6.57 3.74 -16.26
CA LYS A 39 -6.49 2.33 -16.64
C LYS A 39 -5.07 1.91 -17.02
N GLU A 40 -4.45 2.61 -17.97
CA GLU A 40 -3.10 2.29 -18.46
C GLU A 40 -2.06 2.40 -17.32
N ALA A 41 -2.21 3.39 -16.44
CA ALA A 41 -1.33 3.55 -15.29
C ALA A 41 -1.49 2.39 -14.30
N ILE A 42 -2.71 1.92 -14.07
CA ILE A 42 -2.98 0.77 -13.20
C ILE A 42 -2.40 -0.50 -13.83
N GLU A 43 -2.66 -0.76 -15.11
CA GLU A 43 -2.14 -1.94 -15.83
C GLU A 43 -0.61 -1.98 -15.75
N TYR A 44 0.06 -0.87 -16.08
CA TYR A 44 1.51 -0.75 -15.98
C TYR A 44 2.01 -1.01 -14.55
N ARG A 45 1.37 -0.42 -13.54
CA ARG A 45 1.82 -0.58 -12.15
C ARG A 45 1.56 -1.97 -11.58
N ILE A 46 0.53 -2.69 -12.05
CA ILE A 46 0.34 -4.10 -11.71
C ILE A 46 1.50 -4.93 -12.27
N GLU A 47 1.79 -4.81 -13.57
CA GLU A 47 2.87 -5.54 -14.22
C GLU A 47 4.21 -5.28 -13.52
N ASP A 48 4.60 -4.01 -13.39
CA ASP A 48 5.85 -3.58 -12.77
C ASP A 48 6.04 -4.15 -11.34
N ILE A 49 4.99 -4.12 -10.53
CA ILE A 49 5.07 -4.58 -9.14
C ILE A 49 5.06 -6.10 -9.03
N THR A 50 4.33 -6.79 -9.90
CA THR A 50 4.36 -8.27 -9.92
C THR A 50 5.75 -8.79 -10.30
N GLU A 51 6.46 -8.12 -11.20
CA GLU A 51 7.87 -8.44 -11.50
C GLU A 51 8.78 -8.16 -10.30
N MET A 52 8.56 -7.05 -9.60
CA MET A 52 9.33 -6.66 -8.40
C MET A 52 9.11 -7.59 -7.20
N LEU A 53 7.97 -8.27 -7.13
CA LEU A 53 7.64 -9.25 -6.09
C LEU A 53 8.22 -10.64 -6.36
N ALA A 54 8.68 -10.93 -7.58
CA ALA A 54 9.25 -12.23 -7.95
C ALA A 54 10.44 -12.67 -7.06
N PRO A 55 11.38 -11.79 -6.66
CA PRO A 55 12.47 -12.15 -5.74
C PRO A 55 12.00 -12.55 -4.33
N LEU A 56 10.78 -12.15 -3.94
CA LEU A 56 10.16 -12.54 -2.68
C LEU A 56 9.33 -13.83 -2.80
N GLU A 57 9.39 -14.50 -3.95
CA GLU A 57 8.66 -15.74 -4.25
C GLU A 57 7.14 -15.60 -4.04
N TYR A 58 6.60 -14.39 -4.23
CA TYR A 58 5.16 -14.15 -4.10
C TYR A 58 4.38 -14.73 -5.30
N GLU A 59 3.39 -15.58 -5.01
CA GLU A 59 2.49 -16.13 -6.03
C GLU A 59 1.30 -15.19 -6.26
N TYR A 60 1.42 -14.35 -7.27
CA TYR A 60 0.38 -13.38 -7.65
C TYR A 60 -0.89 -14.06 -8.21
N ALA A 61 -2.03 -13.74 -7.61
CA ALA A 61 -3.36 -14.06 -8.13
C ALA A 61 -3.82 -12.97 -9.09
N GLU A 62 -3.96 -13.34 -10.37
CA GLU A 62 -4.33 -12.41 -11.42
C GLU A 62 -5.70 -11.74 -11.16
N PHE A 63 -5.72 -10.43 -11.40
CA PHE A 63 -6.93 -9.61 -11.46
C PHE A 63 -6.76 -8.52 -12.50
N THR A 64 -7.88 -8.01 -13.00
CA THR A 64 -7.89 -6.93 -13.99
C THR A 64 -7.66 -5.56 -13.33
N ALA A 65 -7.20 -4.59 -14.13
CA ALA A 65 -7.10 -3.20 -13.68
C ALA A 65 -8.45 -2.63 -13.21
N GLU A 66 -9.57 -3.06 -13.80
CA GLU A 66 -10.91 -2.62 -13.40
C GLU A 66 -11.30 -3.17 -12.02
N GLU A 67 -11.07 -4.46 -11.77
CA GLU A 67 -11.27 -5.08 -10.45
C GLU A 67 -10.44 -4.37 -9.38
N PHE A 68 -9.15 -4.12 -9.67
CA PHE A 68 -8.26 -3.43 -8.75
C PHE A 68 -8.70 -1.99 -8.51
N TYR A 69 -9.06 -1.24 -9.56
CA TYR A 69 -9.58 0.12 -9.42
C TYR A 69 -10.83 0.18 -8.54
N ARG A 70 -11.78 -0.75 -8.72
CA ARG A 70 -13.01 -0.81 -7.91
C ARG A 70 -12.72 -1.16 -6.46
N PHE A 71 -11.84 -2.13 -6.22
CA PHE A 71 -11.35 -2.48 -4.90
C PHE A 71 -10.74 -1.26 -4.20
N LEU A 72 -9.79 -0.59 -4.85
CA LEU A 72 -9.14 0.61 -4.34
C LEU A 72 -10.15 1.71 -4.02
N LYS A 73 -11.15 1.90 -4.88
CA LYS A 73 -12.21 2.89 -4.66
C LYS A 73 -13.04 2.59 -3.40
N GLY A 74 -13.33 1.33 -3.11
CA GLY A 74 -14.04 0.91 -1.89
C GLY A 74 -13.25 1.17 -0.60
N ASP A 75 -11.93 1.08 -0.68
CA ASP A 75 -10.99 1.19 0.44
C ASP A 75 -10.52 2.64 0.70
N ILE A 76 -10.24 3.39 -0.36
CA ILE A 76 -9.75 4.79 -0.34
C ILE A 76 -10.81 5.77 0.15
N PHE A 77 -12.11 5.47 0.10
CA PHE A 77 -13.14 6.45 0.50
C PHE A 77 -13.48 6.47 1.99
N THR A 78 -12.50 6.17 2.86
CA THR A 78 -12.54 6.46 4.30
C THR A 78 -11.93 7.85 4.59
N PRO A 79 -12.41 8.63 5.58
CA PRO A 79 -12.13 10.07 5.70
C PRO A 79 -10.68 10.49 6.04
N GLU A 80 -9.76 9.52 6.15
CA GLU A 80 -8.37 9.70 6.61
C GLU A 80 -7.35 9.15 5.59
N SER A 81 -7.79 8.90 4.34
CA SER A 81 -7.15 7.97 3.42
C SER A 81 -6.02 8.52 2.55
N VAL A 82 -5.15 7.57 2.19
CA VAL A 82 -4.23 7.60 1.05
C VAL A 82 -5.06 7.68 -0.25
N THR A 83 -4.74 8.60 -1.16
CA THR A 83 -5.47 8.73 -2.43
C THR A 83 -4.99 7.71 -3.49
N LEU A 84 -5.77 7.50 -4.55
CA LEU A 84 -5.32 6.65 -5.68
C LEU A 84 -3.99 7.13 -6.26
N ARG A 85 -3.78 8.44 -6.31
CA ARG A 85 -2.52 9.04 -6.77
C ARG A 85 -1.36 8.69 -5.84
N ASP A 86 -1.59 8.70 -4.53
CA ASP A 86 -0.57 8.33 -3.55
C ASP A 86 -0.20 6.85 -3.67
N ILE A 87 -1.19 5.97 -3.91
CA ILE A 87 -0.95 4.53 -4.14
C ILE A 87 -0.14 4.35 -5.43
N LEU A 88 -0.63 4.83 -6.57
CA LEU A 88 0.06 4.64 -7.86
C LEU A 88 1.46 5.25 -7.89
N GLY A 89 1.67 6.35 -7.15
CA GLY A 89 2.94 7.07 -7.05
C GLY A 89 3.93 6.52 -6.01
N ASN A 90 3.56 5.49 -5.24
CA ASN A 90 4.41 4.90 -4.20
C ASN A 90 4.48 3.39 -4.38
N GLU A 91 5.69 2.87 -4.63
CA GLU A 91 5.91 1.44 -4.89
C GLU A 91 5.54 0.55 -3.71
N TYR A 92 5.83 0.96 -2.48
CA TYR A 92 5.47 0.18 -1.29
C TYR A 92 3.96 0.11 -1.07
N LEU A 93 3.25 1.21 -1.31
CA LEU A 93 1.78 1.21 -1.24
C LEU A 93 1.15 0.38 -2.38
N MET A 94 1.76 0.36 -3.56
CA MET A 94 1.36 -0.55 -4.63
C MET A 94 1.58 -2.02 -4.24
N VAL A 95 2.76 -2.37 -3.70
CA VAL A 95 3.04 -3.73 -3.19
C VAL A 95 1.97 -4.13 -2.19
N HIS A 96 1.71 -3.27 -1.19
CA HIS A 96 0.70 -3.53 -0.18
C HIS A 96 -0.67 -3.84 -0.81
N LYS A 97 -1.15 -2.96 -1.71
CA LYS A 97 -2.49 -3.11 -2.26
C LYS A 97 -2.61 -4.27 -3.24
N ILE A 98 -1.57 -4.56 -4.02
CA ILE A 98 -1.55 -5.72 -4.93
C ILE A 98 -1.56 -7.02 -4.14
N VAL A 99 -0.73 -7.15 -3.11
CA VAL A 99 -0.72 -8.35 -2.25
C VAL A 99 -2.06 -8.50 -1.55
N GLU A 100 -2.62 -7.43 -0.97
CA GLU A 100 -3.93 -7.49 -0.30
C GLU A 100 -5.05 -7.95 -1.26
N ALA A 101 -5.12 -7.38 -2.46
CA ALA A 101 -6.09 -7.76 -3.49
C ALA A 101 -5.90 -9.20 -3.99
N SER A 102 -4.65 -9.61 -4.22
CA SER A 102 -4.29 -10.96 -4.65
C SER A 102 -4.66 -12.00 -3.59
N GLU A 103 -4.38 -11.73 -2.32
CA GLU A 103 -4.74 -12.61 -1.20
C GLU A 103 -6.25 -12.75 -0.99
N LEU A 104 -7.01 -11.67 -1.21
CA LEU A 104 -8.47 -11.71 -1.23
C LEU A 104 -8.96 -12.60 -2.38
N LYS A 105 -8.40 -12.44 -3.57
CA LYS A 105 -8.73 -13.22 -4.76
C LYS A 105 -8.45 -14.72 -4.56
N ASN A 106 -7.29 -15.06 -3.99
CA ASN A 106 -6.90 -16.44 -3.62
C ASN A 106 -7.88 -17.10 -2.66
N ARG A 107 -8.57 -16.31 -1.82
CA ARG A 107 -9.61 -16.79 -0.89
C ARG A 107 -11.01 -16.79 -1.50
N GLY A 108 -11.13 -16.56 -2.81
CA GLY A 108 -12.39 -16.53 -3.53
C GLY A 108 -13.24 -15.30 -3.27
N ILE A 109 -12.64 -14.22 -2.76
CA ILE A 109 -13.33 -12.94 -2.53
C ILE A 109 -13.29 -12.11 -3.81
N GLU A 110 -14.44 -11.58 -4.22
CA GLU A 110 -14.55 -10.67 -5.35
C GLU A 110 -13.99 -9.28 -5.02
N LEU A 111 -13.33 -8.65 -6.00
CA LEU A 111 -12.72 -7.33 -5.89
C LEU A 111 -13.65 -6.28 -6.49
N ASP A 112 -14.31 -5.51 -5.61
CA ASP A 112 -15.22 -4.43 -5.94
C ASP A 112 -15.22 -3.33 -4.86
N GLU A 113 -16.06 -2.31 -5.02
CA GLU A 113 -16.17 -1.18 -4.08
C GLU A 113 -16.72 -1.57 -2.68
N LYS A 114 -17.20 -2.81 -2.51
CA LYS A 114 -17.82 -3.34 -1.30
C LYS A 114 -17.00 -4.46 -0.66
N THR A 115 -15.94 -4.94 -1.29
CA THR A 115 -15.08 -6.03 -0.81
C THR A 115 -14.77 -5.91 0.67
N MET A 116 -14.23 -4.77 1.12
CA MET A 116 -13.83 -4.56 2.52
C MET A 116 -15.00 -4.59 3.51
N LYS A 117 -16.23 -4.31 3.04
CA LYS A 117 -17.45 -4.31 3.88
C LYS A 117 -18.14 -5.67 3.90
N GLN A 118 -17.97 -6.48 2.86
CA GLN A 118 -18.69 -7.74 2.68
C GLN A 118 -17.85 -8.96 3.02
N ALA A 119 -16.53 -8.87 2.87
CA ALA A 119 -15.63 -9.95 3.21
C ALA A 119 -15.64 -10.22 4.73
N PRO A 120 -15.50 -11.49 5.16
CA PRO A 120 -15.29 -11.80 6.57
C PRO A 120 -14.11 -11.02 7.13
N ARG A 121 -14.31 -10.42 8.30
CA ARG A 121 -13.32 -9.54 8.93
C ARG A 121 -11.98 -10.25 9.14
N GLU A 122 -12.02 -11.51 9.53
CA GLU A 122 -10.84 -12.35 9.75
C GLU A 122 -10.02 -12.52 8.47
N ILE A 123 -10.69 -12.62 7.32
CA ILE A 123 -10.04 -12.67 6.01
C ILE A 123 -9.41 -11.32 5.69
N VAL A 124 -10.13 -10.22 5.88
CA VAL A 124 -9.62 -8.86 5.62
C VAL A 124 -8.35 -8.58 6.42
N TYR A 125 -8.36 -8.81 7.75
CA TYR A 125 -7.15 -8.63 8.56
C TYR A 125 -6.03 -9.59 8.16
N SER A 126 -6.33 -10.85 7.84
CA SER A 126 -5.31 -11.80 7.39
C SER A 126 -4.63 -11.35 6.10
N CYS A 127 -5.40 -10.86 5.12
CA CYS A 127 -4.87 -10.34 3.86
C CYS A 127 -4.06 -9.05 4.10
N HIS A 128 -4.56 -8.15 4.95
CA HIS A 128 -3.86 -6.93 5.32
C HIS A 128 -2.50 -7.21 5.98
N LEU A 129 -2.46 -8.13 6.95
CA LEU A 129 -1.21 -8.48 7.64
C LEU A 129 -0.18 -9.09 6.68
N MET A 130 -0.63 -9.90 5.71
CA MET A 130 0.25 -10.41 4.67
C MET A 130 0.79 -9.28 3.78
N ALA A 131 -0.07 -8.35 3.38
CA ALA A 131 0.34 -7.18 2.61
C ALA A 131 1.36 -6.30 3.34
N VAL A 132 1.18 -6.07 4.64
CA VAL A 132 2.17 -5.32 5.46
C VAL A 132 3.51 -6.04 5.50
N GLU A 133 3.51 -7.36 5.66
CA GLU A 133 4.76 -8.12 5.71
C GLU A 133 5.52 -8.05 4.38
N PHE A 134 4.87 -8.31 3.25
CA PHE A 134 5.51 -8.21 1.93
C PHE A 134 5.94 -6.78 1.60
N GLU A 135 5.18 -5.77 2.01
CA GLU A 135 5.56 -4.36 1.88
C GLU A 135 6.88 -4.07 2.62
N LEU A 136 7.02 -4.57 3.85
CA LEU A 136 8.20 -4.36 4.69
C LEU A 136 9.39 -5.23 4.26
N ASP A 137 9.15 -6.46 3.80
CA ASP A 137 10.18 -7.32 3.21
C ASP A 137 10.72 -6.72 1.91
N TYR A 138 9.85 -6.15 1.09
CA TYR A 138 10.26 -5.42 -0.12
C TYR A 138 11.11 -4.19 0.22
N ALA A 139 10.67 -3.37 1.19
CA ALA A 139 11.48 -2.26 1.68
C ALA A 139 12.83 -2.72 2.25
N LEU A 140 12.88 -3.84 2.95
CA LEU A 140 14.10 -4.42 3.47
C LEU A 140 15.03 -4.91 2.35
N LEU A 141 14.49 -5.53 1.30
CA LEU A 141 15.23 -5.97 0.11
C LEU A 141 15.93 -4.79 -0.57
N LEU A 142 15.29 -3.61 -0.58
CA LEU A 142 15.86 -2.36 -1.10
C LEU A 142 16.72 -1.59 -0.09
N GLU A 143 16.86 -2.11 1.14
CA GLU A 143 17.50 -1.44 2.26
C GLU A 143 16.90 -0.06 2.59
N ASP A 144 15.61 0.15 2.28
CA ASP A 144 14.88 1.38 2.60
C ASP A 144 14.34 1.37 4.03
N TYR A 145 15.27 1.55 4.98
CA TYR A 145 14.94 1.64 6.40
C TYR A 145 14.07 2.85 6.73
N TYR A 146 14.09 3.90 5.90
CA TYR A 146 13.22 5.06 6.08
C TYR A 146 11.75 4.67 5.92
N TRP A 147 11.42 3.89 4.88
CA TRP A 147 10.07 3.37 4.71
C TRP A 147 9.64 2.47 5.87
N ILE A 148 10.50 1.54 6.29
CA ILE A 148 10.22 0.64 7.44
C ILE A 148 9.90 1.47 8.69
N LYS A 149 10.73 2.46 9.01
CA LYS A 149 10.51 3.36 10.15
C LYS A 149 9.23 4.19 10.03
N HIS A 150 8.88 4.61 8.83
CA HIS A 150 7.63 5.34 8.58
C HIS A 150 6.40 4.44 8.77
N ARG A 151 6.50 3.18 8.35
CA ARG A 151 5.37 2.25 8.28
C ARG A 151 5.06 1.56 9.61
N LEU A 152 6.08 1.23 10.40
CA LEU A 152 5.90 0.53 11.68
C LEU A 152 4.92 1.20 12.65
N PRO A 153 4.93 2.53 12.87
CA PRO A 153 3.95 3.19 13.73
C PRO A 153 2.50 3.09 13.21
N LEU A 154 2.31 2.88 11.90
CA LEU A 154 0.98 2.64 11.33
C LEU A 154 0.52 1.20 11.61
N HIS A 155 1.42 0.22 11.47
CA HIS A 155 1.15 -1.17 11.85
C HIS A 155 0.87 -1.33 13.35
N GLU A 156 1.55 -0.58 14.21
CA GLU A 156 1.27 -0.57 15.65
C GLU A 156 -0.18 -0.17 15.96
N LYS A 157 -0.82 0.68 15.14
CA LYS A 157 -2.25 0.99 15.31
C LYS A 157 -3.15 -0.20 15.03
N VAL A 158 -2.75 -1.13 14.14
CA VAL A 158 -3.48 -2.38 13.88
C VAL A 158 -3.49 -3.25 15.13
N LEU A 159 -2.39 -3.31 15.88
CA LEU A 159 -2.31 -4.05 17.15
C LEU A 159 -3.26 -3.49 18.23
N LEU A 160 -3.55 -2.20 18.16
CA LEU A 160 -4.44 -1.51 19.08
C LEU A 160 -5.90 -1.51 18.62
N ASP A 161 -6.16 -2.04 17.43
CA ASP A 161 -7.50 -2.09 16.86
C ASP A 161 -8.38 -3.10 17.65
N PRO A 162 -9.49 -2.67 18.27
CA PRO A 162 -10.38 -3.57 19.00
C PRO A 162 -11.04 -4.62 18.09
N ASP A 163 -11.08 -4.39 16.78
CA ASP A 163 -11.67 -5.29 15.80
C ASP A 163 -10.68 -6.35 15.27
N LEU A 164 -9.38 -6.25 15.60
CA LEU A 164 -8.39 -7.26 15.24
C LEU A 164 -8.75 -8.63 15.87
N PRO A 165 -8.96 -9.68 15.07
CA PRO A 165 -9.25 -11.02 15.58
C PRO A 165 -8.16 -11.55 16.50
N GLN A 166 -8.56 -12.20 17.59
CA GLN A 166 -7.65 -12.61 18.66
C GLN A 166 -6.59 -13.60 18.16
N GLU A 167 -6.97 -14.47 17.22
CA GLU A 167 -6.12 -15.45 16.57
C GLU A 167 -5.04 -14.83 15.65
N LEU A 168 -5.23 -13.58 15.21
CA LEU A 168 -4.27 -12.87 14.34
C LEU A 168 -3.31 -11.97 15.12
N LYS A 169 -3.53 -11.75 16.42
CA LYS A 169 -2.69 -10.85 17.24
C LYS A 169 -1.24 -11.29 17.27
N SER A 170 -0.96 -12.57 17.49
CA SER A 170 0.42 -13.08 17.51
C SER A 170 1.12 -12.81 16.19
N ARG A 171 0.42 -12.97 15.05
CA ARG A 171 0.99 -12.70 13.73
C ARG A 171 1.32 -11.22 13.54
N ALA A 172 0.44 -10.33 13.98
CA ALA A 172 0.69 -8.89 13.92
C ALA A 172 1.88 -8.48 14.83
N GLU A 173 2.01 -9.09 16.02
CA GLU A 173 3.11 -8.87 16.94
C GLU A 173 4.45 -9.39 16.39
N ASP A 174 4.42 -10.53 15.68
CA ASP A 174 5.59 -11.10 15.02
C ASP A 174 6.12 -10.16 13.92
N ILE A 175 5.25 -9.63 13.06
CA ILE A 175 5.61 -8.63 12.05
C ILE A 175 6.24 -7.41 12.72
N GLN A 176 5.57 -6.85 13.74
CA GLN A 176 6.08 -5.67 14.46
C GLN A 176 7.47 -5.93 15.05
N SER A 177 7.67 -7.09 15.68
CA SER A 177 8.93 -7.46 16.32
C SER A 177 10.03 -7.75 15.31
N HIS A 178 9.70 -8.39 14.19
CA HIS A 178 10.65 -8.71 13.12
C HIS A 178 11.29 -7.45 12.55
N PHE A 179 10.49 -6.43 12.26
CA PHE A 179 10.96 -5.22 11.57
C PHE A 179 11.44 -4.12 12.51
N ARG A 180 11.02 -4.10 13.79
CA ARG A 180 11.48 -3.09 14.78
C ARG A 180 13.00 -3.03 14.94
N LYS A 181 13.72 -4.14 14.71
CA LYS A 181 15.19 -4.16 14.76
C LYS A 181 15.86 -3.25 13.71
N TYR A 182 15.13 -2.88 12.66
CA TYR A 182 15.61 -2.01 11.58
C TYR A 182 15.30 -0.52 11.81
N GLU A 183 14.54 -0.15 12.84
CA GLU A 183 14.10 1.25 13.09
C GLU A 183 15.25 2.22 13.39
N ASN A 184 16.41 1.68 13.79
CA ASN A 184 17.60 2.44 14.20
C ASN A 184 18.72 2.46 13.14
N TYR A 185 18.48 1.88 11.96
CA TYR A 185 19.36 1.99 10.79
C TYR A 185 18.95 3.21 9.97
#